data_AF-A0A7C4R4P0-F1
#
_entry.id   AF-A0A7C4R4P0-F1
#
_cell.length_a   1.000
_cell.length_b   1.000
_cell.length_c   1.000
_cell.angle_alpha   90.00
_cell.angle_beta   90.00
_cell.angle_gamma   90.00
#
_symmetry.space_group_name_H-M   'P 1'
#
loop_
_entity.id
_entity.type
_entity.pdbx_description
1 polymer ?
#
loop_
_entity_poly.entity_id
_entity_poly.type
_entity_poly.pdbx_seq_one_letter_code
_entity_poly.pdbx_strand_id
1 'polypeptide(L)'
;MNQGRLNGSTIILMGCNGTNSEHAINRLFERGVKAIIAWDGYVDLDYTDKITLKLIEAIYKKGLNLEEVVKRIMDEYGPDPTYKSKLKYLIKPS
;
A
#
# COMPACT_ATOMS: atom_id res chain seq x y z
N MET A 1 12.15 27.30 3.69
CA MET A 1 12.77 25.95 3.63
C MET A 1 11.65 24.92 3.47
N ASN A 2 11.50 24.32 2.29
CA ASN A 2 10.48 23.30 1.97
C ASN A 2 11.10 21.90 1.96
N GLN A 3 11.68 21.45 3.09
CA GLN A 3 12.25 20.10 3.18
C GLN A 3 11.24 19.18 3.87
N GLY A 4 10.76 18.14 3.17
CA GLY A 4 9.94 17.06 3.75
C GLY A 4 8.47 16.95 3.31
N ARG A 5 8.06 17.61 2.23
CA ARG A 5 6.71 17.43 1.64
C ARG A 5 6.69 16.22 0.69
N LEU A 6 5.68 15.37 0.86
CA LEU A 6 5.40 14.17 0.06
C LEU A 6 4.19 14.42 -0.87
N ASN A 7 3.97 15.69 -1.24
CA ASN A 7 2.83 16.16 -2.02
C ASN A 7 2.65 15.34 -3.29
N GLY A 8 1.48 14.73 -3.45
CA GLY A 8 1.13 14.01 -4.67
C GLY A 8 1.70 12.59 -4.76
N SER A 9 2.51 12.17 -3.78
CA SER A 9 3.09 10.82 -3.79
C SER A 9 2.11 9.74 -3.34
N THR A 10 2.40 8.53 -3.76
CA THR A 10 1.85 7.29 -3.18
C THR A 10 2.95 6.60 -2.41
N ILE A 11 2.66 6.13 -1.20
CA ILE A 11 3.57 5.31 -0.41
C ILE A 11 3.17 3.85 -0.55
N ILE A 12 4.15 2.99 -0.84
CA ILE A 12 4.01 1.54 -0.84
C ILE A 12 4.82 1.02 0.35
N LEU A 13 4.15 0.67 1.45
CA LEU A 13 4.75 0.26 2.73
C LEU A 13 4.71 -1.27 2.88
N MET A 14 5.71 -1.96 2.33
CA MET A 14 5.76 -3.43 2.22
C MET A 14 6.44 -4.07 3.43
N GLY A 15 5.85 -3.81 4.60
CA GLY A 15 6.23 -4.45 5.86
C GLY A 15 4.99 -4.83 6.65
N CYS A 16 5.21 -5.62 7.71
CA CYS A 16 4.15 -6.03 8.62
C CYS A 16 3.43 -4.83 9.24
N ASN A 17 2.13 -4.96 9.48
CA ASN A 17 1.33 -4.03 10.27
C ASN A 17 1.35 -2.58 9.75
N GLY A 18 1.49 -2.39 8.44
CA GLY A 18 1.58 -1.07 7.83
C GLY A 18 0.33 -0.20 8.00
N THR A 19 -0.80 -0.78 8.43
CA THR A 19 -2.03 -0.05 8.74
C THR A 19 -2.28 0.20 10.24
N ASN A 20 -1.41 -0.25 11.15
CA ASN A 20 -1.74 -0.32 12.58
C ASN A 20 -1.55 0.99 13.35
N SER A 21 -0.89 1.99 12.76
CA SER A 21 -0.67 3.29 13.40
C SER A 21 -1.43 4.38 12.67
N GLU A 22 -2.65 4.66 13.15
CA GLU A 22 -3.45 5.78 12.64
C GLU A 22 -2.69 7.11 12.74
N HIS A 23 -1.94 7.32 13.84
CA HIS A 23 -1.09 8.49 13.99
C HIS A 23 -0.06 8.63 12.86
N ALA A 24 0.70 7.57 12.56
CA ALA A 24 1.70 7.61 11.50
C ALA A 24 1.06 7.83 10.12
N ILE A 25 -0.05 7.16 9.84
CA ILE A 25 -0.83 7.32 8.61
C ILE A 25 -1.30 8.78 8.44
N ASN A 26 -1.87 9.36 9.48
CA ASN A 26 -2.34 10.75 9.47
C ASN A 26 -1.16 11.73 9.25
N ARG A 27 -0.01 11.51 9.88
CA ARG A 27 1.19 12.33 9.64
C ARG A 27 1.70 12.24 8.20
N LEU A 28 1.58 11.09 7.55
CA LEU A 28 1.93 10.93 6.14
C LEU A 28 0.95 11.70 5.23
N PHE A 29 -0.36 11.63 5.51
CA PHE A 29 -1.35 12.41 4.78
C PHE A 29 -1.20 13.93 4.99
N GLU A 30 -0.88 14.38 6.21
CA GLU A 30 -0.56 15.79 6.50
C GLU A 30 0.66 16.29 5.71
N ARG A 31 1.60 15.40 5.37
CA ARG A 31 2.75 15.69 4.50
C ARG A 31 2.41 15.70 3.01
N GLY A 32 1.15 15.46 2.63
CA GLY A 32 0.66 15.58 1.26
C GLY A 32 0.66 14.29 0.45
N VAL A 33 0.89 13.14 1.09
CA VAL A 33 0.68 11.82 0.48
C VAL A 33 -0.77 11.72 0.01
N LYS A 34 -0.99 11.18 -1.20
CA LYS A 34 -2.34 10.98 -1.76
C LYS A 34 -2.92 9.62 -1.39
N ALA A 35 -2.07 8.60 -1.34
CA ALA A 35 -2.48 7.25 -1.03
C ALA A 35 -1.36 6.46 -0.36
N ILE A 36 -1.75 5.48 0.44
CA ILE A 36 -0.85 4.52 1.08
C ILE A 36 -1.33 3.11 0.73
N ILE A 37 -0.42 2.26 0.28
CA ILE A 37 -0.65 0.83 0.06
C ILE A 37 0.16 0.06 1.10
N ALA A 38 -0.50 -0.77 1.91
CA ALA A 38 0.13 -1.43 3.06
C ALA A 38 -0.56 -2.74 3.43
N TRP A 39 0.15 -3.63 4.12
CA TRP A 39 -0.42 -4.84 4.72
C TRP A 39 -1.15 -4.53 6.04
N ASP A 40 -2.29 -5.18 6.26
CA ASP A 40 -3.10 -5.03 7.48
C ASP A 40 -2.68 -5.93 8.67
N GLY A 41 -1.56 -6.64 8.54
CA GLY A 41 -1.01 -7.48 9.60
C GLY A 41 0.38 -8.02 9.26
N TYR A 42 0.75 -9.14 9.86
CA TYR A 42 2.00 -9.84 9.53
C TYR A 42 1.96 -10.38 8.10
N VAL A 43 3.12 -10.45 7.45
CA VAL A 43 3.24 -10.97 6.10
C VAL A 43 4.51 -11.80 5.99
N ASP A 44 4.45 -12.88 5.23
CA ASP A 44 5.62 -13.68 4.89
C ASP A 44 6.57 -12.89 3.98
N LEU A 45 7.88 -13.07 4.18
CA LEU A 45 8.91 -12.29 3.50
C LEU A 45 8.90 -12.53 1.98
N ASP A 46 8.88 -13.80 1.56
CA ASP A 46 8.90 -14.15 0.14
C ASP A 46 7.58 -13.76 -0.53
N TYR A 47 6.47 -13.90 0.21
CA TYR A 47 5.17 -13.49 -0.28
C TYR A 47 5.07 -11.98 -0.49
N THR A 48 5.49 -11.15 0.48
CA THR A 48 5.44 -9.68 0.33
C THR A 48 6.30 -9.20 -0.83
N ASP A 49 7.51 -9.75 -1.03
CA ASP A 49 8.39 -9.36 -2.14
C ASP A 49 7.78 -9.72 -3.50
N LYS A 50 7.23 -10.93 -3.62
CA LYS A 50 6.51 -11.37 -4.83
C LYS A 50 5.32 -10.46 -5.14
N ILE A 51 4.48 -10.15 -4.14
CA ILE A 51 3.31 -9.30 -4.34
C ILE A 51 3.71 -7.86 -4.66
N THR A 52 4.78 -7.34 -4.04
CA THR A 52 5.32 -6.01 -4.33
C THR A 52 5.72 -5.89 -5.81
N LEU A 53 6.42 -6.89 -6.35
CA LEU A 53 6.79 -6.90 -7.76
C LEU A 53 5.55 -6.89 -8.67
N LYS A 54 4.55 -7.74 -8.36
CA LYS A 54 3.30 -7.80 -9.15
C LYS A 54 2.47 -6.52 -9.06
N LEU A 55 2.44 -5.89 -7.91
CA LEU A 55 1.81 -4.59 -7.71
C LEU A 55 2.48 -3.53 -8.61
N ILE A 56 3.81 -3.41 -8.55
CA ILE A 56 4.55 -2.43 -9.35
C ILE A 56 4.35 -2.70 -10.86
N GLU A 57 4.48 -3.95 -11.30
CA GLU A 57 4.20 -4.32 -12.69
C GLU A 57 2.78 -3.91 -13.13
N ALA A 58 1.77 -4.15 -12.29
CA ALA A 58 0.38 -3.82 -12.58
C ALA A 58 0.14 -2.31 -12.66
N ILE A 59 0.77 -1.52 -11.79
CA ILE A 59 0.71 -0.05 -11.80
C ILE A 59 1.24 0.50 -13.13
N TYR A 60 2.36 -0.03 -13.64
CA TYR A 60 2.96 0.47 -14.88
C TYR A 60 2.30 -0.07 -16.16
N LYS A 61 1.71 -1.27 -16.12
CA LYS A 61 1.10 -1.90 -17.30
C LYS A 61 -0.33 -1.43 -17.57
N LYS A 62 -1.01 -0.79 -16.60
CA LYS A 62 -2.44 -0.49 -16.70
C LYS A 62 -2.70 0.96 -16.33
N GLY A 63 -3.41 1.69 -17.20
CA GLY A 63 -3.96 3.02 -16.90
C GLY A 63 -5.14 3.00 -15.91
N LEU A 64 -5.21 1.99 -15.03
CA LEU A 64 -6.22 1.86 -13.99
C LEU A 64 -5.86 2.75 -12.79
N ASN A 65 -6.86 3.09 -11.98
CA ASN A 65 -6.57 3.77 -10.72
C ASN A 65 -5.94 2.78 -9.71
N LEU A 66 -5.23 3.30 -8.70
CA LEU A 66 -4.46 2.48 -7.75
C LEU A 66 -5.34 1.56 -6.89
N GLU A 67 -6.58 1.95 -6.58
CA GLU A 67 -7.52 1.12 -5.82
C GLU A 67 -7.90 -0.14 -6.59
N GLU A 68 -8.23 0.01 -7.88
CA GLU A 68 -8.53 -1.10 -8.78
C GLU A 68 -7.33 -2.04 -8.95
N VAL A 69 -6.11 -1.48 -9.00
CA VAL A 69 -4.89 -2.28 -9.05
C VAL A 69 -4.73 -3.12 -7.79
N VAL A 70 -4.88 -2.54 -6.60
CA VAL A 70 -4.80 -3.29 -5.32
C VAL A 70 -5.88 -4.35 -5.25
N LYS A 71 -7.12 -4.02 -5.62
CA LYS A 71 -8.23 -4.98 -5.67
C LYS A 71 -7.90 -6.16 -6.59
N ARG A 72 -7.42 -5.90 -7.81
CA ARG A 72 -7.03 -6.95 -8.75
C ARG A 72 -5.91 -7.84 -8.21
N ILE A 73 -4.90 -7.27 -7.56
CA ILE A 73 -3.83 -8.04 -6.93
C ILE A 73 -4.40 -8.96 -5.86
N MET A 74 -5.34 -8.48 -5.03
CA MET A 74 -6.02 -9.31 -4.03
C MET A 74 -6.95 -10.36 -4.63
N ASP A 75 -7.60 -10.07 -5.76
CA ASP A 75 -8.44 -11.04 -6.47
C ASP A 75 -7.62 -12.16 -7.14
N GLU A 76 -6.43 -11.83 -7.67
CA GLU A 76 -5.56 -12.76 -8.41
C GLU A 76 -4.65 -13.58 -7.50
N TYR A 77 -4.06 -12.97 -6.47
CA TYR A 77 -3.07 -13.60 -5.60
C TYR A 77 -3.57 -13.91 -4.19
N GLY A 78 -4.67 -13.27 -3.76
CA GLY A 78 -5.25 -13.45 -2.45
C GLY A 78 -4.49 -12.78 -1.31
N PRO A 79 -4.90 -13.06 -0.05
CA PRO A 79 -4.16 -12.69 1.16
C PRO A 79 -2.88 -13.50 1.31
N ASP A 80 -2.00 -13.04 2.20
CA ASP A 80 -0.84 -13.81 2.65
C ASP A 80 -1.24 -15.23 3.10
N PRO A 81 -0.60 -16.29 2.61
CA PRO A 81 -1.02 -17.66 2.90
C PRO A 81 -0.74 -18.08 4.35
N THR A 82 0.22 -17.46 5.03
CA THR A 82 0.67 -17.80 6.38
C THR A 82 -0.15 -17.05 7.43
N TYR A 83 -0.20 -15.73 7.33
CA TYR A 83 -0.77 -14.80 8.29
C TYR A 83 -2.16 -14.29 7.91
N LYS A 84 -2.62 -14.56 6.68
CA LYS A 84 -3.95 -14.16 6.14
C LYS A 84 -4.17 -12.65 6.02
N SER A 85 -3.12 -11.86 6.19
CA SER A 85 -3.16 -10.41 6.01
C SER A 85 -3.41 -10.03 4.54
N LYS A 86 -4.08 -8.91 4.36
CA LYS A 86 -4.49 -8.38 3.05
C LYS A 86 -3.81 -7.05 2.78
N LEU A 87 -3.53 -6.82 1.50
CA LEU A 87 -3.06 -5.53 1.03
C LEU A 87 -4.23 -4.55 1.03
N LYS A 88 -4.02 -3.35 1.56
CA LYS A 88 -5.02 -2.28 1.65
C LYS A 88 -4.58 -1.08 0.84
N TYR A 89 -5.56 -0.37 0.31
CA TYR A 89 -5.41 0.95 -0.28
C TYR A 89 -6.08 1.97 0.64
N LEU A 90 -5.31 2.93 1.14
CA LEU A 90 -5.78 3.98 2.05
C LEU A 90 -5.68 5.33 1.35
N ILE A 91 -6.75 6.11 1.42
CA ILE A 91 -6.80 7.51 0.98
C ILE A 91 -7.07 8.42 2.16
N LYS A 92 -6.70 9.70 2.02
CA LYS A 92 -6.97 10.68 3.05
C LYS A 92 -8.49 10.70 3.37
N PRO A 93 -8.91 10.58 4.63
CA PRO A 93 -10.30 10.79 5.02
C PRO A 93 -10.79 12.18 4.59
N SER A 94 -12.04 12.26 4.14
CA SER A 94 -12.65 13.52 3.66
C SER A 94 -12.95 14.45 4.84
#